data_AF-A0A1B6FH76-F1
#
_entry.id   AF-A0A1B6FH76-F1
#
_cell.length_a   1.000
_cell.length_b   1.000
_cell.length_c   1.000
_cell.angle_alpha   90.00
_cell.angle_beta   90.00
_cell.angle_gamma   90.00
#
_symmetry.space_group_name_H-M   'P 1'
#
loop_
_entity.id
_entity.type
_entity.pdbx_description
1 polymer ?
#
loop_
_entity_poly.entity_id
_entity_poly.type
_entity_poly.pdbx_seq_one_letter_code
_entity_poly.pdbx_strand_id
1 'polypeptide(L)'
;HEKEPPVHSSSSAIVTTAVQKLADSFRHAMQPVSCRQQLPHFSGKPDEWPMFYSAYTNTVHLFREEDNFARVRNCLEGEAFKMVKPLFVSCKNLSSIINTLQMRYGRPEFVIESMMKKTHMLPPVNEDDTASLIEFSTT
;
A
#
# COMPACT_ATOMS: atom_id res chain seq x y z
N HIS A 1 48.88 15.68 52.32
CA HIS A 1 47.81 14.72 52.64
C HIS A 1 46.54 15.28 52.01
N GLU A 2 46.34 14.95 50.73
CA GLU A 2 45.20 15.38 49.90
C GLU A 2 43.95 14.58 50.26
N LYS A 3 42.80 15.25 50.23
CA LYS A 3 41.49 14.60 50.09
C LYS A 3 40.67 15.44 49.11
N GLU A 4 40.61 15.01 47.85
CA GLU A 4 39.67 15.49 46.85
C GLU A 4 38.24 14.99 47.12
N PRO A 5 37.19 15.72 46.70
CA PRO A 5 35.80 15.28 46.74
C PRO A 5 35.38 14.54 45.46
N PRO A 6 34.36 13.66 45.48
CA PRO A 6 33.92 12.96 44.29
C PRO A 6 32.94 13.82 43.49
N VAL A 7 33.26 14.07 42.22
CA VAL A 7 32.31 14.56 41.21
C VAL A 7 31.93 13.38 40.30
N HIS A 8 30.68 13.40 39.82
CA HIS A 8 30.14 12.65 38.68
C HIS A 8 29.57 11.24 38.97
N SER A 9 28.29 11.16 39.37
CA SER A 9 27.53 9.91 39.17
C SER A 9 26.06 10.07 38.78
N SER A 10 25.51 11.29 38.72
CA SER A 10 24.09 11.50 38.40
C SER A 10 23.81 11.84 36.92
N SER A 11 24.82 12.25 36.15
CA SER A 11 24.62 12.69 34.75
C SER A 11 24.48 11.52 33.76
N SER A 12 25.13 10.38 34.04
CA SER A 12 25.12 9.22 33.14
C SER A 12 23.76 8.53 33.05
N ALA A 13 23.04 8.41 34.17
CA ALA A 13 21.72 7.78 34.20
C ALA A 13 20.65 8.60 33.44
N ILE A 14 20.71 9.94 33.55
CA ILE A 14 19.77 10.84 32.87
C ILE A 14 20.02 10.83 31.36
N VAL A 15 21.29 10.89 30.94
CA VAL A 15 21.67 10.79 29.53
C VAL A 15 21.26 9.44 28.94
N THR A 16 21.51 8.34 29.64
CA THR A 16 21.13 6.99 29.18
C THR A 16 19.61 6.84 29.05
N THR A 17 18.85 7.38 30.01
CA THR A 17 17.38 7.36 29.97
C THR A 17 16.82 8.22 28.83
N ALA A 18 17.42 9.39 28.56
CA ALA A 18 17.01 10.26 27.47
C ALA A 18 17.28 9.61 26.11
N VAL A 19 18.44 8.97 25.94
CA VAL A 19 18.79 8.22 24.73
C VAL A 19 17.86 7.01 24.54
N GLN A 20 17.52 6.30 25.61
CA GLN A 20 16.60 5.16 25.55
C GLN A 20 15.17 5.62 25.18
N LYS A 21 14.65 6.68 25.81
CA LYS A 21 13.34 7.26 25.47
C LYS A 21 13.30 7.75 24.02
N LEU A 22 14.39 8.37 23.56
CA LEU A 22 14.52 8.84 22.17
C LEU A 22 14.55 7.64 21.20
N ALA A 23 15.33 6.60 21.51
CA ALA A 23 15.38 5.37 20.72
C ALA A 23 14.03 4.65 20.69
N ASP A 24 13.28 4.62 21.80
CA ASP A 24 11.95 4.03 21.87
C ASP A 24 10.92 4.86 21.10
N SER A 25 11.02 6.20 21.13
CA SER A 25 10.22 7.10 20.27
C SER A 25 10.54 6.90 18.80
N PHE A 26 11.81 6.77 18.44
CA PHE A 26 12.23 6.46 17.08
C PHE A 26 11.79 5.05 16.65
N ARG A 27 11.82 4.06 17.54
CA ARG A 27 11.27 2.71 17.27
C ARG A 27 9.76 2.72 17.07
N HIS A 28 9.02 3.59 17.76
CA HIS A 28 7.58 3.77 17.53
C HIS A 28 7.31 4.57 16.25
N ALA A 29 8.10 5.59 15.93
CA ALA A 29 7.96 6.41 14.72
C ALA A 29 8.44 5.70 13.44
N MET A 30 9.37 4.74 13.56
CA MET A 30 9.91 3.92 12.47
C MET A 30 9.35 2.48 12.44
N GLN A 31 8.32 2.17 13.24
CA GLN A 31 7.46 1.06 12.87
C GLN A 31 6.84 1.42 11.51
N PRO A 32 6.85 0.55 10.49
CA PRO A 32 6.15 0.81 9.24
C PRO A 32 4.65 0.76 9.52
N VAL A 33 4.08 1.89 9.95
CA VAL A 33 2.71 1.97 10.44
C VAL A 33 1.67 1.74 9.34
N SER A 34 2.01 1.85 8.04
CA SER A 34 0.97 2.04 7.00
C SER A 34 0.92 1.06 5.83
N CYS A 35 1.99 0.31 5.50
CA CYS A 35 1.98 -0.44 4.23
C CYS A 35 1.20 -1.77 4.29
N ARG A 36 1.11 -2.41 5.46
CA ARG A 36 0.41 -3.70 5.62
C ARG A 36 -1.08 -3.54 5.93
N GLN A 37 -1.48 -2.39 6.47
CA GLN A 37 -2.85 -2.14 6.88
C GLN A 37 -3.72 -1.63 5.72
N GLN A 38 -3.15 -0.88 4.78
CA GLN A 38 -3.92 -0.23 3.71
C GLN A 38 -3.82 -1.04 2.41
N LEU A 39 -4.98 -1.37 1.84
CA LEU A 39 -5.06 -1.94 0.49
C LEU A 39 -4.88 -0.81 -0.53
N PRO A 40 -4.27 -1.06 -1.70
CA PRO A 40 -4.20 -0.06 -2.75
C PRO A 40 -5.61 0.28 -3.22
N HIS A 41 -5.82 1.54 -3.59
CA HIS A 41 -7.11 2.01 -4.09
C HIS A 41 -7.48 1.28 -5.38
N PHE A 42 -8.77 0.96 -5.51
CA PHE A 42 -9.31 0.27 -6.67
C PHE A 42 -10.59 0.94 -7.13
N SER A 43 -10.49 1.65 -8.26
CA SER A 43 -11.59 2.43 -8.84
C SER A 43 -12.47 1.64 -9.81
N GLY A 44 -12.04 0.43 -10.17
CA GLY A 44 -12.64 -0.40 -11.21
C GLY A 44 -11.88 -0.38 -12.55
N LYS A 45 -10.64 0.10 -12.59
CA LYS A 45 -9.80 -0.05 -13.78
C LYS A 45 -9.17 -1.44 -13.81
N PRO A 46 -9.27 -2.22 -14.91
CA PRO A 46 -8.68 -3.55 -15.00
C PRO A 46 -7.18 -3.59 -14.64
N ASP A 47 -6.40 -2.56 -14.97
CA ASP A 47 -4.97 -2.51 -14.68
C ASP A 47 -4.64 -2.35 -13.19
N GLU A 48 -5.57 -1.82 -12.38
CA GLU A 48 -5.41 -1.68 -10.93
C GLU A 48 -5.69 -3.01 -10.21
N TRP A 49 -6.44 -3.92 -10.85
CA TRP A 49 -6.93 -5.15 -10.24
C TRP A 49 -5.81 -6.09 -9.75
N PRO A 50 -4.75 -6.40 -10.54
CA PRO A 50 -3.71 -7.33 -10.09
C PRO A 50 -3.03 -6.88 -8.79
N MET A 51 -2.76 -5.58 -8.67
CA MET A 51 -2.11 -5.00 -7.50
C MET A 51 -3.03 -5.08 -6.27
N PHE A 52 -4.31 -4.70 -6.42
CA PHE A 52 -5.31 -4.81 -5.37
C PHE A 52 -5.51 -6.25 -4.91
N TYR A 53 -5.75 -7.17 -5.84
CA TYR A 53 -6.07 -8.56 -5.53
C TYR A 53 -4.89 -9.29 -4.88
N SER A 54 -3.67 -9.03 -5.35
CA SER A 54 -2.45 -9.57 -4.73
C SER A 54 -2.28 -9.06 -3.29
N ALA A 55 -2.41 -7.75 -3.08
CA ALA A 55 -2.31 -7.15 -1.75
C ALA A 55 -3.39 -7.70 -0.78
N TYR A 56 -4.63 -7.84 -1.24
CA TYR A 56 -5.71 -8.43 -0.46
C TYR A 56 -5.39 -9.89 -0.09
N THR A 57 -5.06 -10.73 -1.07
CA THR A 57 -4.79 -12.16 -0.85
C THR A 57 -3.61 -12.40 0.09
N ASN A 58 -2.54 -11.59 -0.05
CA ASN A 58 -1.35 -11.69 0.79
C ASN A 58 -1.57 -11.23 2.23
N THR A 59 -2.62 -10.44 2.49
CA THR A 59 -2.83 -9.85 3.82
C THR A 59 -4.12 -10.29 4.49
N VAL A 60 -5.08 -10.90 3.80
CA VAL A 60 -6.40 -11.26 4.35
C VAL A 60 -6.31 -12.12 5.61
N HIS A 61 -5.35 -13.05 5.67
CA HIS A 61 -5.15 -13.94 6.81
C HIS A 61 -4.52 -13.25 8.04
N LEU A 62 -4.05 -12.02 7.90
CA LEU A 62 -3.42 -11.24 8.98
C LEU A 62 -4.42 -10.40 9.78
N PHE A 63 -5.68 -10.30 9.33
CA PHE A 63 -6.69 -9.42 9.91
C PHE A 63 -7.98 -10.18 10.20
N ARG A 64 -8.78 -9.66 11.13
CA ARG A 64 -10.11 -10.22 11.42
C ARG A 64 -11.06 -9.95 10.26
N GLU A 65 -12.17 -10.66 10.24
CA GLU A 65 -13.17 -10.52 9.16
C GLU A 65 -13.73 -9.09 9.08
N GLU A 66 -13.98 -8.47 10.24
CA GLU A 66 -14.48 -7.10 10.34
C GLU A 66 -13.46 -6.07 9.85
N ASP A 67 -12.18 -6.28 10.20
CA ASP A 67 -11.07 -5.43 9.77
C ASP A 67 -10.87 -5.53 8.25
N ASN A 68 -10.87 -6.74 7.69
CA ASN A 68 -10.76 -6.93 6.25
C ASN A 68 -11.94 -6.31 5.50
N PHE A 69 -13.15 -6.43 6.04
CA PHE A 69 -14.33 -5.81 5.47
C PHE A 69 -14.21 -4.28 5.43
N ALA A 70 -13.74 -3.66 6.50
CA ALA A 70 -13.50 -2.22 6.55
C ALA A 70 -12.37 -1.79 5.59
N ARG A 71 -11.27 -2.54 5.54
CA ARG A 71 -10.13 -2.29 4.63
C ARG A 71 -10.58 -2.30 3.17
N VAL A 72 -11.32 -3.34 2.76
CA VAL A 72 -11.86 -3.44 1.40
C VAL A 72 -12.85 -2.32 1.12
N ARG A 73 -13.74 -1.99 2.05
CA ARG A 73 -14.67 -0.86 1.87
C ARG A 73 -13.97 0.46 1.59
N ASN A 74 -12.87 0.73 2.31
CA ASN A 74 -12.16 2.01 2.25
C ASN A 74 -11.29 2.17 1.01
N CYS A 75 -10.82 1.08 0.39
CA CYS A 75 -9.99 1.16 -0.80
C CYS A 75 -10.80 1.10 -2.11
N LEU A 76 -12.08 0.73 -2.06
CA LEU A 76 -12.93 0.69 -3.24
C LEU A 76 -13.50 2.08 -3.55
N GLU A 77 -13.39 2.46 -4.82
CA GLU A 77 -13.89 3.73 -5.32
C GLU A 77 -14.60 3.55 -6.67
N GLY A 78 -15.11 4.65 -7.23
CA GLY A 78 -15.58 4.70 -8.61
C GLY A 78 -16.65 3.66 -8.96
N GLU A 79 -16.45 2.94 -10.06
CA GLU A 79 -17.39 1.92 -10.54
C GLU A 79 -17.33 0.65 -9.69
N ALA A 80 -16.13 0.26 -9.23
CA ALA A 80 -15.96 -0.91 -8.38
C ALA A 80 -16.78 -0.80 -7.09
N PHE A 81 -16.71 0.35 -6.40
CA PHE A 81 -17.51 0.55 -5.18
C PHE A 81 -19.01 0.55 -5.46
N LYS A 82 -19.46 1.26 -6.52
CA LYS A 82 -20.90 1.34 -6.87
C LYS A 82 -21.52 -0.04 -7.08
N MET A 83 -20.77 -0.95 -7.69
CA MET A 83 -21.22 -2.32 -7.95
C MET A 83 -21.46 -3.12 -6.68
N VAL A 84 -20.50 -3.12 -5.76
CA VAL A 84 -20.56 -3.98 -4.56
C VAL A 84 -21.17 -3.26 -3.35
N LYS A 85 -21.51 -1.97 -3.48
CA LYS A 85 -22.18 -1.17 -2.44
C LYS A 85 -23.35 -1.91 -1.75
N PRO A 86 -24.26 -2.59 -2.46
CA PRO A 86 -25.38 -3.30 -1.83
C PRO A 86 -24.96 -4.52 -0.99
N LEU A 87 -23.75 -5.05 -1.20
CA LEU A 87 -23.24 -6.21 -0.48
C LEU A 87 -22.58 -5.83 0.85
N PHE A 88 -22.27 -4.55 1.08
CA PHE A 88 -21.67 -4.04 2.32
C PHE A 88 -22.68 -3.93 3.49
N VAL A 89 -23.51 -4.96 3.68
CA VAL A 89 -24.48 -5.10 4.78
C VAL A 89 -23.89 -5.87 5.95
N SER A 90 -23.00 -6.83 5.68
CA SER A 90 -22.40 -7.70 6.70
C SER A 90 -20.98 -8.10 6.30
N CYS A 91 -20.09 -8.25 7.29
CA CYS A 91 -18.71 -8.74 7.08
C CYS A 91 -18.67 -10.13 6.42
N LYS A 92 -19.71 -10.95 6.66
CA LYS A 92 -19.88 -12.28 6.03
C LYS A 92 -19.99 -12.24 4.51
N ASN A 93 -20.35 -11.08 3.95
CA ASN A 93 -20.46 -10.89 2.50
C ASN A 93 -19.12 -10.58 1.85
N LEU A 94 -18.02 -10.47 2.61
CA LEU A 94 -16.70 -10.14 2.07
C LEU A 94 -16.27 -11.06 0.93
N SER A 95 -16.45 -12.38 1.09
CA SER A 95 -16.15 -13.35 0.04
C SER A 95 -16.98 -13.11 -1.23
N SER A 96 -18.26 -12.77 -1.09
CA SER A 96 -19.12 -12.42 -2.22
C SER A 96 -18.66 -11.14 -2.91
N ILE A 97 -18.28 -10.11 -2.15
CA ILE A 97 -17.76 -8.85 -2.68
C ILE A 97 -16.51 -9.11 -3.54
N ILE A 98 -15.53 -9.83 -2.98
CA ILE A 98 -14.28 -10.12 -3.69
C ILE A 98 -14.53 -10.96 -4.94
N ASN A 99 -15.41 -11.98 -4.86
CA ASN A 99 -15.77 -12.79 -6.01
C ASN A 99 -16.45 -11.97 -7.12
N THR A 100 -17.37 -11.06 -6.76
CA THR A 100 -18.00 -10.14 -7.73
C THR A 100 -16.98 -9.28 -8.44
N LEU A 101 -16.02 -8.70 -7.71
CA LEU A 101 -14.96 -7.90 -8.32
C LEU A 101 -14.04 -8.76 -9.20
N GLN A 102 -13.71 -9.98 -8.76
CA GLN A 102 -12.88 -10.91 -9.52
C GLN A 102 -13.54 -11.36 -10.84
N MET A 103 -14.84 -11.67 -10.83
CA MET A 103 -15.57 -12.03 -12.04
C MET A 103 -15.55 -10.92 -13.10
N ARG A 104 -15.56 -9.66 -12.65
CA ARG A 104 -15.57 -8.51 -13.58
C ARG A 104 -14.17 -8.07 -14.01
N TYR A 105 -13.21 -8.02 -13.08
CA TYR A 105 -11.91 -7.38 -13.29
C TYR A 105 -10.72 -8.35 -13.29
N GLY A 106 -10.91 -9.59 -12.83
CA GLY A 106 -9.87 -10.63 -12.77
C GLY A 106 -9.67 -11.42 -14.05
N ARG A 107 -10.25 -10.97 -15.16
CA ARG A 107 -10.13 -11.62 -16.47
C ARG A 107 -8.84 -11.14 -17.16
N PRO A 108 -7.84 -12.02 -17.36
CA PRO A 108 -6.55 -11.63 -17.92
C PRO A 108 -6.68 -11.08 -19.34
N GLU A 109 -7.71 -11.49 -20.10
CA GLU A 109 -7.97 -10.99 -21.45
C GLU A 109 -8.15 -9.47 -21.50
N PHE A 110 -8.84 -8.88 -20.51
CA PHE A 110 -9.07 -7.43 -20.46
C PHE A 110 -7.87 -6.65 -19.91
N VAL A 111 -7.08 -7.27 -19.03
CA VAL A 111 -5.84 -6.68 -18.52
C VAL A 111 -4.82 -6.56 -19.66
N ILE A 112 -4.65 -7.63 -20.45
CA ILE A 112 -3.75 -7.63 -21.60
C ILE A 112 -4.23 -6.65 -22.67
N GLU A 113 -5.53 -6.59 -22.99
CA GLU A 113 -6.07 -5.63 -23.97
C GLU A 113 -5.87 -4.17 -23.51
N SER A 114 -6.06 -3.89 -22.22
CA SER A 114 -5.82 -2.55 -21.65
C SER A 114 -4.34 -2.17 -21.70
N MET A 115 -3.45 -3.10 -21.35
CA MET A 115 -2.00 -2.91 -21.48
C MET A 115 -1.56 -2.73 -22.94
N MET A 116 -2.08 -3.52 -23.87
CA MET A 116 -1.80 -3.38 -25.30
C MET A 116 -2.29 -2.04 -25.85
N LYS A 117 -3.49 -1.57 -25.46
CA LYS A 117 -3.98 -0.24 -25.85
C LYS A 117 -3.07 0.88 -25.35
N LYS A 118 -2.53 0.77 -24.14
CA LYS A 118 -1.54 1.73 -23.62
C LYS A 118 -0.23 1.71 -24.41
N THR A 119 0.26 0.53 -24.79
CA THR A 119 1.45 0.39 -25.65
C THR A 119 1.22 0.95 -27.05
N HIS A 120 0.04 0.76 -27.63
CA HIS A 120 -0.31 1.28 -28.96
C HIS A 120 -0.61 2.79 -28.99
N MET A 121 -0.86 3.42 -27.84
CA MET A 121 -1.03 4.87 -27.71
C MET A 121 0.31 5.60 -27.57
N LEU A 122 1.42 4.88 -27.40
CA LEU A 122 2.74 5.48 -27.47
C LEU A 122 3.01 5.84 -28.93
N PRO A 123 3.38 7.10 -29.22
CA PRO A 123 3.76 7.47 -30.58
C PRO A 123 4.92 6.57 -31.02
N PRO A 124 4.94 6.13 -32.29
CA PRO A 124 6.08 5.37 -32.80
C PRO A 124 7.34 6.21 -32.58
N VAL A 125 8.32 5.64 -31.90
CA VAL A 125 9.65 6.22 -31.78
C VAL A 125 10.23 6.19 -33.19
N ASN A 126 10.20 7.33 -33.87
CA ASN A 126 10.93 7.51 -35.11
C ASN A 126 12.40 7.67 -34.74
N GLU A 127 13.29 6.92 -35.39
CA GLU A 127 14.74 7.02 -35.14
C GLU A 127 15.28 8.44 -35.40
N ASP A 128 14.58 9.24 -36.21
CA ASP A 128 14.89 10.65 -36.47
C ASP A 128 14.44 11.62 -35.35
N ASP A 129 13.59 11.18 -34.41
CA ASP A 129 13.12 11.99 -33.29
C ASP A 129 13.97 11.75 -32.03
N THR A 130 15.21 12.23 -32.08
CA THR A 130 16.18 12.14 -30.98
C THR A 130 15.70 12.76 -29.66
N ALA A 131 14.64 13.59 -29.68
CA ALA A 131 14.04 14.14 -28.46
C ALA A 131 13.26 13.06 -27.67
N SER A 132 12.56 12.17 -28.36
CA SER A 132 11.80 11.06 -27.75
C SER A 132 12.70 10.02 -27.09
N LEU A 133 13.92 9.81 -27.61
CA LEU A 133 14.92 8.91 -27.03
C LEU A 133 15.47 9.41 -25.68
N ILE A 134 15.55 10.73 -25.50
CA ILE A 134 16.02 11.34 -24.25
C ILE A 134 14.96 11.21 -23.15
N GLU A 135 13.68 11.30 -23.51
CA GLU A 135 12.55 11.11 -22.59
C GLU A 135 12.44 9.65 -22.10
N PHE A 136 12.72 8.68 -22.97
CA PHE A 136 12.78 7.25 -22.61
C PHE A 136 14.01 6.88 -21.74
N SER A 137 15.08 7.68 -21.75
CA SER A 137 16.32 7.40 -20.99
C SER A 137 16.32 7.96 -19.56
N THR A 138 15.37 8.84 -19.21
CA THR A 138 15.44 9.64 -17.97
C THR A 138 14.38 9.26 -16.92
N THR A 139 13.52 8.28 -17.22
CA THR A 139 12.51 7.73 -16.28
C THR A 139 12.86 6.30 -15.88
#